data_AF-A0A7K3MWW5-F1
#
_entry.id   AF-A0A7K3MWW5-F1
#
_cell.length_a   1.000
_cell.length_b   1.000
_cell.length_c   1.000
_cell.angle_alpha   90.00
_cell.angle_beta   90.00
_cell.angle_gamma   90.00
#
_symmetry.space_group_name_H-M   'P 1'
#
loop_
_entity.id
_entity.type
_entity.pdbx_description
1 polymer ?
#
loop_
_entity_poly.entity_id
_entity_poly.type
_entity_poly.pdbx_seq_one_letter_code
_entity_poly.pdbx_strand_id
1 'polypeptide(L)' 'MEALKIEILNPKALKLIQEMQNLNYIKVIDEPISKLQSYLKKMRKNANTAPNLDEIANIVAEVRAERYGKK' A
#
# COMPACT_ATOMS: atom_id res chain seq x y z
N MET A 1 18.55 8.91 0.88
CA MET A 1 18.20 7.75 1.74
C MET A 1 17.49 6.75 0.85
N GLU A 2 18.15 5.64 0.53
CA GLU A 2 17.56 4.57 -0.27
C GLU A 2 16.76 3.63 0.65
N ALA A 3 15.52 3.33 0.27
CA ALA A 3 14.66 2.41 1.00
C ALA A 3 14.60 1.08 0.25
N LEU A 4 15.18 0.03 0.82
CA LEU A 4 15.15 -1.31 0.25
C LEU A 4 13.92 -2.07 0.77
N LYS A 5 13.13 -2.65 -0.13
CA LYS A 5 12.09 -3.62 0.21
C LYS A 5 12.75 -5.00 0.31
N ILE A 6 12.67 -5.62 1.48
CA ILE A 6 13.30 -6.91 1.77
C ILE A 6 12.19 -7.93 2.03
N GLU A 7 12.14 -9.00 1.26
CA GLU A 7 11.25 -10.14 1.53
C GLU A 7 11.94 -11.14 2.46
N ILE A 8 11.31 -11.42 3.60
CA ILE A 8 11.86 -12.35 4.59
C ILE A 8 11.50 -13.78 4.16
N LEU A 9 12.47 -14.49 3.60
CA LEU A 9 12.34 -15.89 3.17
C LEU A 9 12.43 -16.89 4.34
N ASN A 10 13.05 -16.52 5.47
CA ASN A 10 13.25 -17.40 6.61
C ASN A 10 13.01 -16.67 7.94
N PRO A 11 12.22 -17.23 8.87
CA PRO A 11 11.95 -16.60 10.17
C PRO A 11 13.20 -16.36 11.02
N LYS A 12 14.32 -17.05 10.77
CA LYS A 12 15.61 -16.75 11.44
C LYS A 12 16.17 -15.39 11.06
N ALA A 13 15.85 -14.87 9.86
CA ALA A 13 16.31 -13.57 9.40
C ALA A 13 15.68 -12.42 10.21
N LEU A 14 14.50 -12.61 10.81
CA LEU A 14 13.89 -11.61 11.71
C LEU A 14 14.79 -11.28 12.90
N LYS A 15 15.39 -12.31 13.53
CA LYS A 15 16.31 -12.11 14.66
C LYS A 15 17.54 -11.32 14.23
N LEU A 16 18.10 -11.66 13.07
CA LEU A 16 19.24 -10.95 12.50
C LEU A 16 18.92 -9.49 12.18
N ILE A 17 17.75 -9.24 11.57
CA ILE A 17 17.28 -7.89 11.26
C ILE A 17 17.07 -7.08 12.54
N GLN A 18 16.55 -7.71 13.60
CA GLN A 18 16.34 -7.06 14.90
C GLN A 18 17.66 -6.77 15.62
N GLU A 19 18.65 -7.65 15.50
CA GLU A 19 20.03 -7.40 15.96
C GLU A 19 20.68 -6.24 15.18
N MET A 20 20.50 -6.19 13.86
CA MET A 20 21.00 -5.09 13.02
C MET A 20 20.27 -3.76 13.28
N GLN A 21 19.00 -3.82 13.67
CA GLN A 21 18.22 -2.66 14.12
C GLN A 21 18.73 -2.14 15.47
N ASN A 22 19.04 -3.02 16.42
CA ASN A 22 19.62 -2.64 17.71
C ASN A 22 20.99 -1.95 17.57
N LEU A 23 21.75 -2.33 16.54
CA LEU A 23 23.02 -1.73 16.18
C LEU A 23 22.88 -0.47 15.30
N ASN A 24 21.66 0.00 15.04
CA ASN A 24 21.33 1.16 14.21
C ASN A 24 21.79 1.09 12.74
N TYR A 25 22.12 -0.09 12.21
CA TYR A 25 22.54 -0.23 10.81
C TYR A 25 21.37 -0.24 9.83
N ILE A 26 20.19 -0.68 10.27
CA ILE A 26 19.00 -0.81 9.44
C ILE A 26 17.80 -0.23 10.19
N LYS A 27 17.04 0.64 9.53
CA LYS A 27 15.74 1.10 10.01
C LYS A 27 14.66 0.26 9.36
N VAL A 28 14.07 -0.66 10.12
CA VAL A 28 12.89 -1.40 9.67
C VAL A 28 11.73 -0.42 9.67
N ILE A 29 11.29 -0.03 8.48
CA ILE A 29 10.06 0.71 8.28
C ILE A 29 9.01 -0.35 8.02
N ASP A 30 8.34 -0.83 9.08
CA ASP A 30 7.04 -1.45 8.89
C ASP A 30 6.17 -0.35 8.30
N GLU A 31 5.93 -0.39 6.99
CA GLU A 31 5.03 0.55 6.33
C GLU A 31 3.74 0.53 7.15
N PRO A 32 3.39 1.62 7.85
CA PRO A 32 2.17 1.64 8.62
C PRO A 32 1.09 1.56 7.56
N ILE A 33 0.48 0.38 7.41
CA ILE A 33 -0.64 0.17 6.50
C ILE A 33 -1.61 1.29 6.84
N SER A 34 -1.70 2.27 5.92
CA SER A 34 -2.48 3.47 6.18
C SER A 34 -3.86 3.02 6.63
N LYS A 35 -4.44 3.67 7.64
CA LYS A 35 -5.82 3.35 8.08
C LYS A 35 -6.77 3.30 6.87
N LEU A 36 -6.47 4.10 5.83
CA LEU A 36 -7.14 4.07 4.54
C LEU A 36 -6.94 2.75 3.78
N GLN A 37 -5.73 2.23 3.66
CA GLN A 37 -5.46 0.94 2.99
C GLN A 37 -6.14 -0.23 3.70
N SER A 38 -6.11 -0.26 5.04
CA SER A 38 -6.80 -1.32 5.80
C SER A 38 -8.32 -1.22 5.67
N TYR A 39 -8.87 -0.01 5.62
CA TYR A 39 -10.29 0.23 5.33
C TYR A 39 -10.69 -0.18 3.92
N LEU A 40 -9.91 0.21 2.91
CA LEU A 40 -10.13 -0.17 1.51
C LEU A 40 -10.07 -1.69 1.34
N LYS A 41 -9.14 -2.38 2.02
CA LYS A 41 -9.06 -3.85 2.02
C LYS A 41 -10.31 -4.49 2.62
N LYS A 42 -10.90 -3.92 3.68
CA LYS A 42 -12.17 -4.37 4.25
C LYS A 42 -13.35 -4.15 3.30
N MET A 43 -13.43 -2.98 2.65
CA MET A 43 -14.51 -2.69 1.70
C MET A 43 -14.44 -3.55 0.43
N ARG A 44 -13.23 -3.87 -0.03
CA ARG A 44 -12.99 -4.70 -1.21
C ARG A 44 -13.02 -6.21 -0.92
N LYS A 45 -13.48 -6.64 0.26
CA LYS A 45 -13.49 -8.06 0.67
C LYS A 45 -14.23 -8.98 -0.33
N ASN A 46 -15.24 -8.45 -1.02
CA ASN A 46 -16.03 -9.17 -2.01
C ASN A 46 -15.71 -8.75 -3.47
N ALA A 47 -14.70 -7.92 -3.68
CA ALA A 47 -14.31 -7.48 -5.01
C ALA A 47 -13.26 -8.44 -5.58
N ASN A 48 -13.51 -8.99 -6.77
CA ASN A 48 -12.61 -9.91 -7.44
C ASN A 48 -11.29 -9.25 -7.87
N THR A 49 -11.33 -7.96 -8.16
CA THR A 49 -10.18 -7.18 -8.62
C THR A 49 -10.22 -5.77 -8.04
N ALA A 50 -9.05 -5.27 -7.64
CA ALA A 50 -8.89 -3.87 -7.25
C ALA A 50 -8.54 -3.07 -8.51
N PRO A 51 -9.25 -1.97 -8.79
CA PRO A 51 -8.94 -1.15 -9.95
C PRO A 51 -7.57 -0.47 -9.80
N ASN A 52 -6.86 -0.34 -10.93
CA ASN A 52 -5.60 0.40 -10.99
C ASN A 52 -5.84 1.92 -10.94
N LEU A 53 -4.78 2.70 -10.69
CA LEU A 53 -4.86 4.17 -10.62
C LEU A 53 -5.48 4.78 -11.89
N ASP A 54 -5.12 4.27 -13.06
CA ASP A 54 -5.63 4.78 -14.34
C ASP A 54 -7.13 4.49 -14.53
N GLU A 55 -7.57 3.30 -14.10
CA GLU A 55 -8.99 2.92 -14.13
C GLU A 55 -9.81 3.79 -13.17
N ILE A 56 -9.28 4.07 -11.97
CA ILE A 56 -9.90 4.99 -11.01
C ILE A 56 -10.01 6.40 -11.62
N ALA A 57 -8.97 6.88 -12.29
CA ALA A 57 -8.97 8.20 -12.92
C ALA A 57 -10.05 8.32 -14.01
N ASN A 58 -10.21 7.28 -14.84
CA ASN A 58 -11.21 7.24 -15.89
C ASN A 58 -12.64 7.26 -15.35
N ILE A 59 -12.94 6.41 -14.34
CA ILE A 59 -14.27 6.37 -13.69
C ILE A 59 -14.62 7.74 -13.09
N VAL A 60 -13.65 8.37 -12.41
CA VAL A 60 -13.87 9.68 -11.81
C VAL A 60 -14.08 10.76 -12.87
N ALA A 61 -13.36 10.71 -14.00
CA ALA A 61 -13.54 11.63 -15.11
C ALA A 61 -14.92 11.49 -15.75
N GLU A 62 -15.40 10.27 -15.96
CA GLU A 62 -16.73 9.97 -16.48
C GLU A 62 -17.84 10.54 -15.57
N VAL A 63 -17.80 10.21 -14.27
CA VAL A 63 -18.78 10.74 -13.29
C VAL A 63 -18.74 12.26 -13.21
N ARG A 64 -17.55 12.88 -13.32
CA ARG A 64 -17.44 14.35 -13.36
C ARG A 64 -18.01 14.94 -14.63
N ALA A 65 -17.79 14.32 -15.78
CA ALA A 65 -18.36 14.75 -17.06
C ALA A 65 -19.90 14.66 -17.03
N GLU A 66 -20.47 13.59 -16.47
CA GLU A 66 -21.92 13.45 -16.31
C GLU A 66 -22.50 14.50 -15.36
N ARG A 67 -21.82 14.75 -14.23
CA ARG A 67 -22.32 15.62 -13.17
C ARG A 67 -22.14 17.11 -13.46
N TYR A 68 -21.06 17.48 -14.15
CA TYR A 68 -20.68 18.88 -14.38
C TYR A 68 -20.69 19.30 -15.85
N GLY A 69 -20.74 18.36 -16.80
CA GLY A 69 -20.79 18.66 -18.24
C GLY A 69 -22.18 19.07 -18.77
N LYS A 70 -23.23 18.98 -17.93
CA LYS A 70 -24.58 19.49 -18.24
C LYS A 70 -24.83 20.92 -17.77
N LYS A 71 -23.80 21.63 -17.29
CA LYS A 71 -23.90 23.05 -16.93
C LYS A 71 -23.41 23.95 -18.05
#